data_AF-A0AAX6BNL2-F1
#
_entry.id   AF-A0AAX6BNL2-F1
#
_cell.length_a   1.000
_cell.length_b   1.000
_cell.length_c   1.000
_cell.angle_alpha   90.00
_cell.angle_beta   90.00
_cell.angle_gamma   90.00
#
_symmetry.space_group_name_H-M   'P 1'
#
loop_
_entity.id
_entity.type
_entity.pdbx_description
1 polymer ?
#
loop_
_entity_poly.entity_id
_entity_poly.type
_entity_poly.pdbx_seq_one_letter_code
_entity_poly.pdbx_strand_id
1 'polypeptide(L)' 'MKEYVGICTICQKNVYCLEGFLNGVVVEGKLVCFACEEKEKRDSHKNKN' A
#
# COMPACT_ATOMS: atom_id res chain seq x y z
N MET A 1 9.43 -16.68 2.59
CA MET A 1 8.21 -16.83 3.44
C MET A 1 7.19 -15.77 3.05
N LYS A 2 5.90 -16.11 3.09
CA LYS A 2 4.78 -15.21 2.80
C LYS A 2 3.83 -15.24 3.98
N GLU A 3 3.70 -14.13 4.69
CA GLU A 3 2.86 -14.01 5.88
C GLU A 3 1.74 -13.02 5.60
N TYR A 4 0.52 -13.40 5.95
CA TYR A 4 -0.62 -12.51 5.84
C TYR A 4 -0.58 -11.45 6.95
N VAL A 5 -0.78 -10.18 6.57
CA VAL A 5 -0.74 -9.04 7.50
C VAL A 5 -2.13 -8.44 7.67
N GLY A 6 -2.89 -8.30 6.59
CA GLY A 6 -4.19 -7.65 6.62
C GLY A 6 -4.71 -7.30 5.24
N ILE A 7 -5.67 -6.37 5.20
CA ILE A 7 -6.33 -5.94 3.97
C ILE A 7 -5.97 -4.48 3.69
N CYS A 8 -5.66 -4.16 2.43
CA CYS A 8 -5.48 -2.78 1.97
C CYS A 8 -6.80 -2.01 2.12
N THR A 9 -6.81 -0.92 2.87
CA THR A 9 -8.02 -0.13 3.15
C THR A 9 -8.58 0.60 1.93
N ILE A 10 -7.84 0.65 0.82
CA ILE A 10 -8.25 1.32 -0.42
C ILE A 10 -8.86 0.33 -1.43
N CYS A 11 -8.14 -0.76 -1.75
CA CYS A 11 -8.58 -1.70 -2.78
C CYS A 11 -9.10 -3.03 -2.23
N GLN A 12 -9.16 -3.21 -0.92
CA GLN A 12 -9.65 -4.40 -0.23
C GLN A 12 -8.89 -5.70 -0.61
N LYS A 13 -7.67 -5.59 -1.13
CA LYS A 13 -6.80 -6.73 -1.43
C LYS A 13 -5.94 -7.10 -0.24
N ASN A 14 -5.65 -8.39 -0.09
CA ASN A 14 -4.75 -8.90 0.94
C ASN A 14 -3.34 -8.35 0.77
N VAL A 15 -2.75 -7.90 1.88
CA VAL A 15 -1.37 -7.44 2.02
C VAL A 15 -0.60 -8.47 2.82
N TYR A 16 0.62 -8.73 2.39
CA TYR A 16 1.48 -9.76 2.96
C TYR A 16 2.85 -9.17 3.29
N CYS A 17 3.52 -9.76 4.28
CA CYS A 17 4.96 -9.69 4.38
C CYS A 17 5.56 -10.73 3.43
N LEU A 18 6.50 -10.33 2.59
CA LEU A 18 7.30 -11.21 1.76
C LEU A 18 8.73 -11.12 2.26
N GLU A 19 9.30 -12.26 2.65
CA GLU A 19 10.71 -12.35 3.08
C GLU A 19 11.06 -11.39 4.23
N GLY A 20 10.10 -11.16 5.14
CA GLY A 20 10.27 -10.26 6.29
C GLY A 20 9.94 -8.79 6.02
N PHE A 21 9.57 -8.43 4.78
CA PHE A 21 9.24 -7.05 4.39
C PHE A 21 7.76 -6.90 4.07
N LEU A 22 7.12 -5.86 4.61
CA LEU A 22 5.73 -5.53 4.32
C LEU A 22 5.58 -5.10 2.85
N ASN A 23 4.71 -5.78 2.11
CA ASN A 23 4.37 -5.42 0.73
C ASN A 23 3.26 -4.35 0.69
N GLY A 24 3.52 -3.25 1.38
CA GLY A 24 2.62 -2.13 1.60
C GLY A 24 3.21 -1.14 2.60
N VAL A 25 2.46 -0.09 2.89
CA VAL A 25 2.80 0.94 3.87
C VAL A 25 1.68 1.06 4.90
N VAL A 26 2.03 1.54 6.10
CA VAL A 26 1.05 1.97 7.10
C VAL A 26 1.07 3.49 7.16
N VAL A 27 -0.02 4.12 6.75
CA VAL A 27 -0.18 5.58 6.75
C VAL A 27 -1.31 5.92 7.70
N GLU A 28 -1.02 6.67 8.77
CA GLU A 28 -2.02 7.04 9.78
C GLU A 28 -2.81 5.84 10.34
N GLY A 29 -2.13 4.70 10.53
CA GLY A 29 -2.75 3.46 11.01
C GLY A 29 -3.54 2.67 9.94
N LYS A 30 -3.61 3.16 8.70
CA LYS A 30 -4.25 2.44 7.58
C LYS A 30 -3.24 1.62 6.81
N LEU A 31 -3.54 0.35 6.59
CA LEU A 31 -2.74 -0.53 5.76
C LEU A 31 -3.04 -0.27 4.28
N VAL A 32 -2.03 0.11 3.50
CA VAL A 32 -2.16 0.47 2.08
C VAL A 32 -1.15 -0.32 1.27
N CYS A 33 -1.58 -1.02 0.22
CA CYS A 33 -0.65 -1.72 -0.68
C CYS A 33 0.11 -0.71 -1.55
N PHE A 34 1.33 -1.07 -2.00
CA PHE A 34 2.16 -0.18 -2.82
C PHE A 34 1.45 0.29 -4.09
N ALA A 35 0.66 -0.57 -4.74
CA ALA A 35 -0.10 -0.19 -5.92
C ALA A 35 -1.12 0.94 -5.67
N CYS A 36 -1.67 1.05 -4.46
CA CYS A 36 -2.55 2.14 -4.08
C CYS A 36 -1.75 3.38 -3.66
N GLU A 37 -0.69 3.20 -2.88
CA GLU A 37 0.18 4.30 -2.46
C GLU A 37 0.82 5.03 -3.66
N GLU A 38 1.29 4.28 -4.66
CA GLU A 38 1.80 4.86 -5.90
C GLU A 38 0.75 5.65 -6.67
N LYS A 39 -0.52 5.23 -6.67
CA LYS A 39 -1.60 5.96 -7.33
C LYS A 39 -1.86 7.30 -6.64
N GLU A 40 -1.96 7.31 -5.32
CA GLU A 40 -2.15 8.54 -4.54
C GLU A 40 -1.01 9.55 -4.75
N LYS A 41 0.23 9.05 -4.86
CA LYS A 41 1.39 9.92 -5.16
C LYS A 41 1.38 10.46 -6.58
N ARG A 42 0.97 9.67 -7.57
CA ARG A 42 0.86 10.12 -8.97
C ARG A 42 -0.22 11.18 -9.14
N ASP A 43 -1.35 11.06 -8.44
CA ASP A 43 -2.41 12.06 -8.46
C ASP A 43 -1.98 13.37 -7.77
N SER A 44 -1.11 13.30 -6.76
CA SER A 44 -0.53 14.49 -6.10
C SER A 44 0.50 15.25 -6.97
N HIS A 45 1.05 14.61 -8.02
CA HIS A 45 2.05 15.20 -8.92
C HIS A 45 1.50 15.66 -10.28
N LYS A 46 0.18 15.59 -10.52
CA LYS A 46 -0.42 16.07 -11.79
C LYS A 46 -0.65 17.58 -11.86
N ASN A 47 -0.40 18.35 -10.80
CA ASN A 47 -0.43 19.82 -10.85
C ASN A 47 0.99 20.42 -10.99
N LYS A 48 1.70 20.02 -12.05
CA LYS A 48 2.83 20.76 -12.63
C LYS A 48 2.86 20.54 -14.14
N ASN A 49 1.85 21.06 -14.86
CA ASN A 49 2.06 21.84 -16.09
C ASN A 49 0.77 22.46 -16.62
#